data_AF-A0A953XFZ5-F1
#
_entry.id   AF-A0A953XFZ5-F1
#
_cell.length_a   1.000
_cell.length_b   1.000
_cell.length_c   1.000
_cell.angle_alpha   90.00
_cell.angle_beta   90.00
_cell.angle_gamma   90.00
#
_symmetry.space_group_name_H-M   'P 1'
#
loop_
_entity.id
_entity.type
_entity.pdbx_description
1 polymer ?
#
loop_
_entity_poly.entity_id
_entity_poly.type
_entity_poly.pdbx_seq_one_letter_code
_entity_poly.pdbx_strand_id
1 'polypeptide(L)'
;MLEGIRQRASQCYACGQPAAGEGERCIFCGAALMLETVAHWRSVYHPYSYADALLANATLQAHGLTARLRHSNVERVLMGHVGSVVEVAEGDHLFAQEVLRQLRGVRTDTEYLEWQELKRRKGRNRRLLVSAVAAATAAAAIAGAMLWGLYTDVALRSEQAEEQVRP
;
A
#
# COMPACT_ATOMS: atom_id res chain seq x y z
N MET A 1 14.06 -14.93 27.04
CA MET A 1 15.33 -15.40 26.45
C MET A 1 14.96 -16.21 25.22
N LEU A 2 15.01 -15.60 24.03
CA LEU A 2 14.82 -16.32 22.77
C LEU A 2 16.19 -16.86 22.37
N GLU A 3 16.38 -18.18 22.45
CA GLU A 3 17.58 -18.85 21.93
C GLU A 3 17.58 -18.73 20.40
N GLY A 4 18.24 -17.68 19.90
CA GLY A 4 18.49 -17.51 18.47
C GLY A 4 19.44 -18.61 17.99
N ILE A 5 19.02 -19.38 16.99
CA ILE A 5 19.91 -20.32 16.31
C ILE A 5 20.93 -19.47 15.54
N ARG A 6 22.19 -19.52 15.96
CA ARG A 6 23.30 -18.88 15.28
C ARG A 6 23.81 -19.81 14.19
N GLN A 7 23.51 -19.51 12.94
CA GLN A 7 24.08 -20.22 11.80
C GLN A 7 25.15 -19.37 11.14
N ARG A 8 26.30 -19.99 10.92
CA ARG A 8 27.40 -19.35 10.22
C ARG A 8 27.17 -19.41 8.72
N ALA A 9 27.24 -18.26 8.05
CA ALA A 9 27.19 -18.20 6.59
C ALA A 9 28.42 -18.89 5.99
N SER A 10 28.23 -19.77 4.99
CA SER A 10 29.34 -20.32 4.19
C SER A 10 29.86 -19.33 3.13
N GLN A 11 29.11 -18.26 2.86
CA GLN A 11 29.49 -17.13 2.00
C GLN A 11 29.09 -15.80 2.64
N CYS A 12 29.88 -14.76 2.41
CA CYS A 12 29.58 -13.43 2.88
C CYS A 12 28.43 -12.81 2.08
N TYR A 13 27.35 -12.39 2.75
CA TYR A 13 26.21 -11.71 2.09
C TYR A 13 26.55 -10.33 1.53
N ALA A 14 27.63 -9.69 2.00
CA ALA A 14 28.01 -8.35 1.57
C ALA A 14 28.89 -8.35 0.32
N CYS A 15 29.85 -9.29 0.21
CA CYS A 15 30.82 -9.31 -0.89
C CYS A 15 30.83 -10.61 -1.72
N GLY A 16 30.03 -11.61 -1.36
CA GLY A 16 29.91 -12.89 -2.08
C GLY A 16 31.11 -13.83 -1.94
N GLN A 17 32.16 -13.43 -1.24
CA GLN A 17 33.34 -14.27 -1.03
C GLN A 17 33.03 -15.44 -0.08
N PRO A 18 33.69 -16.60 -0.24
CA PRO A 18 33.56 -17.71 0.69
C PRO A 18 33.97 -17.26 2.09
N ALA A 19 33.19 -17.68 3.09
CA ALA A 19 33.49 -17.45 4.49
C ALA A 19 34.71 -18.30 4.89
N ALA A 20 35.91 -17.79 4.62
CA ALA A 20 37.16 -18.43 4.99
C ALA A 20 37.52 -18.14 6.46
N GLY A 21 38.12 -19.12 7.16
CA GLY A 21 38.58 -19.01 8.54
C GLY A 21 37.53 -19.38 9.59
N GLU A 22 37.87 -19.30 10.89
CA GLU A 22 36.94 -19.61 12.00
C GLU A 22 36.24 -18.38 12.62
N GLY A 23 36.58 -17.16 12.19
CA GLY A 23 36.07 -15.92 12.80
C GLY A 23 34.62 -15.54 12.47
N GLU A 24 34.02 -14.73 13.35
CA GLU A 24 32.64 -14.22 13.23
C GLU A 24 32.47 -13.12 12.16
N ARG A 25 33.54 -12.69 11.51
CA ARG A 25 33.55 -11.63 10.49
C ARG A 25 34.26 -12.09 9.23
N CYS A 26 33.81 -11.57 8.09
CA CYS A 26 34.42 -11.82 6.80
C CYS A 26 35.82 -11.19 6.76
N ILE A 27 36.82 -11.98 6.42
CA ILE A 27 38.22 -11.53 6.38
C ILE A 27 38.42 -10.46 5.28
N PHE A 28 37.60 -10.48 4.23
CA PHE A 28 37.73 -9.56 3.10
C PHE A 28 37.08 -8.20 3.33
N CYS A 29 35.88 -8.15 3.90
CA CYS A 29 35.09 -6.91 4.02
C CYS A 29 34.68 -6.56 5.46
N GLY A 30 35.00 -7.41 6.44
CA GLY A 30 34.66 -7.19 7.84
C GLY A 30 33.19 -7.44 8.21
N ALA A 31 32.32 -7.76 7.26
CA ALA A 31 30.90 -8.02 7.52
C ALA A 31 30.71 -9.25 8.42
N ALA A 32 29.74 -9.21 9.35
CA ALA A 32 29.47 -10.32 10.25
C ALA A 32 29.06 -11.58 9.47
N LEU A 33 29.66 -12.74 9.77
CA LEU A 33 29.32 -14.03 9.16
C LEU A 33 28.31 -14.83 9.98
N MET A 34 28.08 -14.41 11.23
CA MET A 34 27.06 -15.00 12.10
C MET A 34 25.71 -14.44 11.71
N LEU A 35 24.86 -15.28 11.11
CA LEU A 35 23.46 -14.97 10.92
C LEU A 35 22.72 -15.49 12.15
N GLU A 36 22.15 -14.59 12.93
CA GLU A 36 21.05 -14.95 13.81
C GLU A 36 19.87 -15.30 12.90
N THR A 37 19.55 -16.59 12.82
CA THR A 37 18.36 -17.01 12.09
C THR A 37 17.17 -16.67 12.96
N VAL A 38 16.62 -15.49 12.71
CA VAL A 38 15.31 -15.14 13.19
C VAL A 38 14.32 -16.08 12.47
N ALA A 39 13.62 -16.93 13.22
CA ALA A 39 12.72 -17.92 12.66
C ALA A 39 11.66 -17.28 11.75
N HIS A 40 11.13 -16.11 12.16
CA HIS A 40 10.06 -15.40 11.45
C HIS A 40 10.33 -13.90 11.39
N TRP A 41 10.15 -13.36 10.18
CA TRP A 41 10.29 -11.94 9.87
C TRP A 41 8.90 -11.34 9.72
N ARG A 42 8.69 -10.18 10.31
CA ARG A 42 7.42 -9.44 10.24
C ARG A 42 7.65 -8.06 9.69
N SER A 43 6.79 -7.62 8.76
CA SER A 43 6.82 -6.24 8.28
C SER A 43 6.38 -5.30 9.41
N VAL A 44 7.10 -4.20 9.56
CA VAL A 44 6.85 -3.19 10.59
C VAL A 44 6.52 -1.83 9.96
N TYR A 45 7.13 -1.53 8.83
CA TYR A 45 6.98 -0.24 8.17
C TYR A 45 7.06 -0.32 6.64
N HIS A 46 6.11 0.35 5.98
CA HIS A 46 6.04 0.59 4.54
C HIS A 46 6.39 2.04 4.17
N PRO A 47 7.67 2.36 3.95
CA PRO A 47 8.13 3.68 3.53
C PRO A 47 7.66 4.05 2.12
N TYR A 48 7.45 5.36 1.91
CA TYR A 48 7.11 5.91 0.59
C TYR A 48 8.32 6.02 -0.34
N SER A 49 9.54 6.09 0.23
CA SER A 49 10.78 6.20 -0.53
C SER A 49 11.87 5.29 0.02
N TYR A 50 12.82 4.90 -0.84
CA TYR A 50 13.94 4.07 -0.43
C TYR A 50 14.85 4.72 0.60
N ALA A 51 15.08 6.04 0.48
CA ALA A 51 15.88 6.78 1.46
C ALA A 51 15.25 6.69 2.86
N ASP A 52 13.92 6.77 2.91
CA ASP A 52 13.15 6.65 4.15
C ASP A 52 13.22 5.24 4.73
N ALA A 53 13.22 4.22 3.86
CA ALA A 53 13.42 2.82 4.22
C ALA A 53 14.81 2.56 4.83
N LEU A 54 15.86 3.08 4.19
CA LEU A 54 17.23 2.99 4.69
C LEU A 54 17.38 3.65 6.05
N LEU A 55 16.82 4.85 6.22
CA LEU A 55 16.85 5.56 7.49
C LEU A 55 16.11 4.80 8.58
N ALA A 56 14.91 4.29 8.31
CA ALA A 56 14.15 3.48 9.26
C ALA A 56 14.92 2.20 9.67
N ASN A 57 15.51 1.50 8.71
CA ASN A 57 16.33 0.32 9.00
C ASN A 57 17.56 0.68 9.85
N ALA A 58 18.28 1.75 9.50
CA ALA A 58 19.43 2.21 10.26
C ALA A 58 19.06 2.61 11.70
N THR A 59 17.91 3.27 11.90
CA THR A 59 17.43 3.59 13.25
C THR A 59 17.16 2.33 14.07
N LEU A 60 16.47 1.34 13.51
CA LEU A 60 16.18 0.08 14.22
C LEU A 60 17.47 -0.66 14.60
N GLN A 61 18.43 -0.75 13.67
CA GLN A 61 19.72 -1.36 13.92
C GLN A 61 20.54 -0.61 14.99
N ALA A 62 20.49 0.73 14.99
CA ALA A 62 21.13 1.54 16.03
C ALA A 62 20.55 1.31 17.43
N HIS A 63 19.29 0.88 17.51
CA HIS A 63 18.62 0.49 18.76
C HIS A 63 18.75 -1.02 19.08
N GLY A 64 19.67 -1.72 18.40
CA GLY A 64 19.97 -3.12 18.67
C GLY A 64 18.95 -4.11 18.12
N LEU A 65 18.07 -3.68 17.21
CA LEU A 65 17.04 -4.55 16.63
C LEU A 65 17.55 -5.22 15.35
N THR A 66 17.16 -6.48 15.19
CA THR A 66 17.45 -7.26 13.98
C THR A 66 16.45 -6.87 12.87
N ALA A 67 16.79 -5.81 12.13
CA ALA A 67 15.99 -5.28 11.04
C ALA A 67 16.64 -5.53 9.67
N ARG A 68 15.80 -5.78 8.66
CA ARG A 68 16.20 -5.97 7.26
C ARG A 68 15.26 -5.24 6.30
N LEU A 69 15.77 -4.94 5.11
CA LEU A 69 15.00 -4.35 4.02
C LEU A 69 14.63 -5.41 2.99
N ARG A 70 13.33 -5.63 2.80
CA ARG A 70 12.81 -6.45 1.71
C ARG A 70 12.45 -5.56 0.53
N HIS A 71 12.98 -5.92 -0.63
CA HIS A 71 12.69 -5.25 -1.90
C HIS A 71 11.85 -6.20 -2.77
N SER A 72 10.78 -5.68 -3.37
CA SER A 72 10.07 -6.39 -4.44
C SER A 72 10.99 -6.46 -5.66
N ASN A 73 11.23 -7.66 -6.21
CA ASN A 73 12.11 -7.86 -7.37
C ASN A 73 11.63 -7.14 -8.65
N VAL A 74 10.39 -6.64 -8.68
CA VAL A 74 9.76 -6.00 -9.85
C VAL A 74 10.24 -4.54 -10.05
N GLU A 75 10.83 -3.91 -9.03
CA GLU A 75 11.15 -2.47 -9.05
C GLU A 75 12.63 -2.13 -9.29
N ARG A 76 13.52 -3.12 -9.46
CA ARG A 76 14.93 -2.84 -9.77
C ARG A 76 15.16 -2.18 -11.14
N VAL A 77 14.16 -2.18 -12.02
CA VAL A 77 14.30 -1.78 -13.44
C VAL A 77 13.77 -0.37 -13.72
N LEU A 78 12.96 0.21 -12.82
CA LEU A 78 12.41 1.56 -12.98
C LEU A 78 12.77 2.36 -11.73
N MET A 79 13.36 3.56 -11.91
CA MET A 79 13.77 4.49 -10.85
C MET A 79 12.61 5.08 -10.02
N GLY A 80 11.60 4.27 -9.69
CA GLY A 80 10.56 4.58 -8.71
C GLY A 80 10.66 3.53 -7.62
N HIS A 81 11.34 3.85 -6.52
CA HIS A 81 11.48 2.97 -5.37
C HIS A 81 10.17 2.89 -4.55
N VAL A 82 9.12 2.31 -5.12
CA VAL A 82 7.77 2.29 -4.57
C VAL A 82 7.42 0.86 -4.11
N GLY A 83 8.05 0.38 -3.05
CA GLY A 83 7.82 -1.01 -2.61
C GLY A 83 8.79 -1.60 -1.59
N SER A 84 9.75 -0.81 -1.09
CA SER A 84 10.63 -1.26 -0.01
C SER A 84 9.84 -1.45 1.29
N VAL A 85 10.04 -2.58 1.95
CA VAL A 85 9.41 -2.92 3.23
C VAL A 85 10.49 -3.14 4.28
N VAL A 86 10.32 -2.52 5.44
CA VAL A 86 11.19 -2.77 6.60
C VAL A 86 10.60 -3.92 7.40
N GLU A 87 11.35 -5.02 7.48
CA GLU A 87 10.99 -6.20 8.25
C GLU A 87 11.90 -6.31 9.48
N VAL A 88 11.34 -6.76 10.60
CA VAL A 88 12.05 -6.97 11.86
C VAL A 88 11.75 -8.37 12.35
N ALA A 89 12.60 -8.89 13.23
CA ALA A 89 12.29 -10.11 13.94
C ALA A 89 10.93 -10.09 14.64
N GLU A 90 10.20 -11.20 14.55
CA GLU A 90 8.88 -11.32 15.17
C GLU A 90 8.92 -11.11 16.68
N GLY A 91 10.01 -11.46 17.38
CA GLY A 91 10.15 -11.16 18.81
C GLY A 91 10.21 -9.66 19.13
N ASP A 92 10.68 -8.85 18.19
CA ASP A 92 11.07 -7.45 18.40
C ASP A 92 10.08 -6.46 17.74
N HIS A 93 9.06 -6.95 17.06
CA HIS A 93 8.17 -6.13 16.22
C HIS A 93 7.44 -5.02 17.00
N LEU A 94 6.96 -5.27 18.22
CA LEU A 94 6.26 -4.26 19.02
C LEU A 94 7.20 -3.14 19.47
N PHE A 95 8.41 -3.51 19.89
CA PHE A 95 9.41 -2.53 20.29
C PHE A 95 9.90 -1.73 19.07
N ALA A 96 10.09 -2.38 17.93
CA ALA A 96 10.40 -1.72 16.66
C ALA A 96 9.32 -0.70 16.24
N GLN A 97 8.04 -1.04 16.43
CA GLN A 97 6.93 -0.11 16.17
C GLN A 97 7.03 1.14 17.06
N GLU A 98 7.30 0.95 18.35
CA GLU A 98 7.40 2.07 19.29
C GLU A 98 8.62 2.96 19.00
N VAL A 99 9.77 2.38 18.68
CA VAL A 99 10.97 3.12 18.28
C VAL A 99 10.69 4.00 17.06
N LEU A 100 10.05 3.45 16.02
CA LEU A 100 9.70 4.21 14.82
C LEU A 100 8.63 5.28 15.10
N ARG A 101 7.67 4.99 15.96
CA ARG A 101 6.63 5.94 16.38
C ARG A 101 7.24 7.12 17.12
N GLN A 102 8.11 6.89 18.10
CA GLN A 102 8.69 7.95 18.94
C GLN A 102 9.74 8.77 18.20
N LEU A 103 10.68 8.12 17.50
CA LEU A 103 11.83 8.81 16.93
C LEU A 103 11.55 9.40 15.56
N ARG A 104 10.61 8.83 14.81
CA ARG A 104 10.31 9.27 13.45
C ARG A 104 8.90 9.82 13.28
N GLY A 105 8.00 9.63 14.24
CA GLY A 105 6.61 10.05 14.11
C GLY A 105 5.89 9.34 12.95
N VAL A 106 6.38 8.16 12.59
CA VAL A 106 5.96 7.43 11.39
C VAL A 106 4.84 6.46 11.73
N ARG A 107 3.85 6.35 10.84
CA ARG A 107 2.77 5.37 10.95
C ARG A 107 3.29 3.97 10.66
N THR A 108 3.07 3.06 11.59
CA THR A 108 3.47 1.65 11.49
C THR A 108 2.45 0.85 10.67
N ASP A 109 2.79 -0.40 10.31
CA ASP A 109 2.00 -1.20 9.37
C ASP A 109 0.52 -1.39 9.72
N THR A 110 0.17 -1.46 11.01
CA THR A 110 -1.24 -1.53 11.45
C THR A 110 -2.00 -0.26 11.05
N GLU A 111 -1.43 0.90 11.35
CA GLU A 111 -2.01 2.20 11.00
C GLU A 111 -2.01 2.43 9.48
N TYR A 112 -1.03 1.87 8.75
CA TYR A 112 -0.97 1.94 7.29
C TYR A 112 -2.08 1.10 6.63
N LEU A 113 -2.32 -0.12 7.09
CA LEU A 113 -3.39 -0.99 6.59
C LEU A 113 -4.76 -0.36 6.83
N GLU A 114 -5.02 0.15 8.04
CA GLU A 114 -6.26 0.86 8.35
C GLU A 114 -6.46 2.09 7.46
N TRP A 115 -5.39 2.87 7.22
CA TRP A 115 -5.46 4.01 6.31
C TRP A 115 -5.73 3.60 4.86
N GLN A 116 -5.14 2.49 4.39
CA GLN A 116 -5.44 1.94 3.06
C GLN A 116 -6.90 1.52 2.96
N GLU A 117 -7.45 0.86 3.98
CA GLU A 117 -8.86 0.51 4.03
C GLU A 117 -9.77 1.73 3.99
N LEU A 118 -9.43 2.78 4.76
CA LEU A 118 -10.16 4.05 4.75
C LEU A 118 -10.15 4.70 3.36
N LYS A 119 -9.00 4.74 2.68
CA LYS A 119 -8.90 5.25 1.31
C LYS A 119 -9.73 4.42 0.33
N ARG A 120 -9.70 3.10 0.46
CA ARG A 120 -10.45 2.18 -0.41
C ARG A 120 -11.95 2.37 -0.24
N ARG A 121 -12.43 2.51 1.01
CA ARG A 121 -13.83 2.84 1.33
C ARG A 121 -14.24 4.19 0.74
N LYS A 122 -13.40 5.22 0.89
CA LYS A 122 -13.67 6.57 0.36
C LYS A 122 -13.75 6.57 -1.18
N GLY A 123 -12.86 5.83 -1.85
CA GLY A 123 -12.91 5.62 -3.30
C GLY A 123 -14.16 4.87 -3.76
N ARG A 124 -14.55 3.81 -3.04
CA ARG A 124 -15.77 3.04 -3.31
C ARG A 124 -17.04 3.87 -3.13
N ASN A 125 -17.15 4.62 -2.03
CA ASN A 125 -18.30 5.47 -1.75
C ASN A 125 -18.44 6.58 -2.81
N ARG A 126 -17.32 7.16 -3.28
CA ARG A 126 -17.35 8.13 -4.38
C ARG A 126 -17.87 7.52 -5.68
N ARG A 127 -17.48 6.28 -6.01
CA ARG A 127 -18.01 5.57 -7.19
C ARG A 127 -19.50 5.26 -7.07
N LEU A 128 -19.95 4.83 -5.89
CA LEU A 128 -21.37 4.56 -5.63
C LEU A 128 -22.23 5.82 -5.74
N LEU A 129 -21.75 6.95 -5.21
CA LEU A 129 -22.42 8.25 -5.36
C LEU A 129 -22.51 8.68 -6.82
N VAL A 130 -21.44 8.53 -7.60
CA VAL A 130 -21.44 8.85 -9.04
C VAL A 130 -22.43 7.96 -9.80
N SER A 131 -22.48 6.65 -9.53
CA SER A 131 -23.45 5.76 -10.18
C SER A 131 -24.89 6.08 -9.80
N ALA A 132 -25.15 6.47 -8.54
CA ALA A 132 -26.49 6.83 -8.09
C ALA A 132 -26.98 8.13 -8.74
N VAL A 133 -26.12 9.15 -8.85
CA VAL A 133 -26.44 10.40 -9.54
C VAL A 133 -26.69 10.15 -11.03
N ALA A 134 -25.86 9.34 -11.68
CA ALA A 134 -26.04 8.98 -13.09
C ALA A 134 -27.40 8.28 -13.34
N ALA A 135 -27.76 7.33 -12.47
CA ALA A 135 -29.05 6.64 -12.56
C ALA A 135 -30.24 7.60 -12.35
N ALA A 136 -30.15 8.52 -11.38
CA ALA A 136 -31.18 9.53 -11.15
C ALA A 136 -31.34 10.48 -12.34
N THR A 137 -30.23 10.92 -12.95
CA THR A 137 -30.29 11.78 -14.14
C THR A 137 -30.89 11.07 -15.35
N ALA A 138 -30.61 9.78 -15.54
CA ALA A 138 -31.21 8.99 -16.62
C ALA A 138 -32.72 8.83 -16.42
N ALA A 139 -33.16 8.54 -15.19
CA ALA A 139 -34.59 8.43 -14.87
C ALA A 139 -35.35 9.74 -15.10
N ALA A 140 -34.75 10.88 -14.72
CA ALA A 140 -35.34 12.20 -14.94
C ALA A 140 -35.43 12.55 -16.44
N ALA A 141 -34.42 12.20 -17.24
CA ALA A 141 -34.44 12.41 -18.68
C ALA A 141 -35.53 11.57 -19.38
N ILE A 142 -35.70 10.30 -18.97
CA ILE A 142 -36.74 9.42 -19.51
C ILE A 142 -38.13 9.94 -19.13
N ALA A 143 -38.34 10.34 -17.88
CA ALA A 143 -39.61 10.92 -17.44
C ALA A 143 -39.92 12.24 -18.15
N GLY A 144 -38.91 13.10 -18.35
CA GLY A 144 -39.03 14.34 -19.11
C GLY A 144 -39.40 14.10 -20.58
N ALA A 145 -38.79 13.10 -21.22
CA ALA A 145 -39.11 12.72 -22.60
C ALA A 145 -40.54 12.18 -22.74
N MET A 146 -41.01 11.39 -21.77
CA MET A 146 -42.39 10.88 -21.75
C MET A 146 -43.42 12.01 -21.58
N LEU A 147 -43.15 12.96 -20.68
CA LEU A 147 -44.00 14.14 -20.48
C LEU A 147 -44.05 15.04 -21.72
N TRP A 148 -42.90 15.24 -22.38
CA TRP A 148 -42.84 16.02 -23.61
C TRP A 148 -43.63 15.35 -24.74
N GLY A 149 -43.48 14.03 -24.91
CA GLY A 149 -44.23 13.26 -25.90
C GLY A 149 -45.74 13.37 -25.71
N LEU A 150 -46.22 13.23 -24.47
CA LEU A 150 -47.64 13.39 -24.14
C LEU A 150 -48.14 14.81 -24.41
N TYR A 151 -47.35 15.83 -24.11
CA TYR A 151 -47.70 17.22 -24.39
C TYR A 151 -47.81 17.50 -25.90
N THR A 152 -46.85 17.00 -26.70
CA THR A 152 -46.88 17.17 -28.15
C THR A 152 -48.05 16.45 -28.81
N ASP A 153 -48.41 15.27 -28.30
CA ASP A 153 -49.52 14.47 -28.85
C ASP A 153 -50.88 15.13 -28.56
N VAL A 154 -51.02 15.77 -27.39
CA VAL A 154 -52.21 16.58 -27.06
C VAL A 154 -52.26 17.85 -27.90
N ALA A 155 -51.13 18.55 -28.09
CA ALA A 155 -51.06 19.76 -28.91
C ALA A 155 -51.43 19.50 -30.39
N LEU A 156 -50.93 18.40 -30.95
CA LEU A 156 -51.26 17.98 -32.33
C LEU A 156 -52.75 17.63 -32.48
N ARG A 157 -53.35 16.98 -31.47
CA ARG A 157 -54.79 16.67 -31.49
C ARG A 157 -55.66 17.92 -31.36
N SER A 158 -55.23 18.93 -30.61
CA SER A 158 -55.96 20.20 -30.55
C SER A 158 -55.93 20.96 -31.87
N GLU A 159 -54.79 20.98 -32.56
CA GLU A 159 -54.68 21.66 -33.87
C GLU A 159 -55.55 20.96 -34.94
N GLN A 160 -55.56 19.62 -34.96
CA GLN A 160 -56.42 18.86 -35.89
C GLN A 160 -57.93 19.04 -35.60
N ALA A 161 -58.30 19.18 -34.33
CA ALA A 161 -59.69 19.43 -33.95
C ALA A 161 -60.15 20.85 -34.35
N GLU A 162 -59.26 21.84 -34.33
CA GLU A 162 -59.55 23.20 -34.81
C GLU A 162 -59.64 23.28 -36.34
N GLU A 163 -58.83 22.52 -37.07
CA GLU A 163 -58.85 22.51 -38.54
C GLU A 163 -60.09 21.79 -39.12
N GLN A 164 -60.67 20.83 -38.39
CA GLN A 164 -61.93 20.17 -38.78
C GLN A 164 -63.19 21.01 -38.58
N VAL A 165 -63.11 22.12 -37.83
CA VAL A 165 -64.25 22.99 -37.49
C VAL A 165 -64.25 24.29 -38.31
N ARG A 166 -63.20 24.58 -39.08
CA ARG A 166 -63.20 25.69 -40.05
C ARG A 166 -63.91 25.28 -41.35
N PRO A 167 -64.97 26.02 -41.76
CA PRO A 167 -65.73 25.74 -42.98
C PRO A 167 -64.95 26.04 -44.27
#